data_AF-A0A933GXQ8-F1
#
_entry.id   AF-A0A933GXQ8-F1
#
_cell.length_a   1.000
_cell.length_b   1.000
_cell.length_c   1.000
_cell.angle_alpha   90.00
_cell.angle_beta   90.00
_cell.angle_gamma   90.00
#
_symmetry.space_group_name_H-M   'P 1'
#
loop_
_entity.id
_entity.type
_entity.pdbx_description
1 polymer ?
#
loop_
_entity_poly.entity_id
_entity_poly.type
_entity_poly.pdbx_seq_one_letter_code
_entity_poly.pdbx_strand_id
1 'polypeptide(L)'
;MSENVARKVKDQAREVIEHLPEDAGWDDILYEIYVRQKVSEGLEDARQGRVVSHEELVALRGVDEDRDPGDRPGPDGVVGGEPADLRPRIAQGPS
;
A
#
# COMPACT_ATOMS: atom_id res chain seq x y z
N MET A 1 11.87 -22.53 -26.67
CA MET A 1 11.05 -22.78 -25.47
C MET A 1 10.11 -21.59 -25.22
N SER A 2 9.01 -21.43 -25.97
CA SER A 2 8.12 -20.26 -25.77
C SER A 2 6.61 -20.49 -25.96
N GLU A 3 6.12 -21.72 -26.11
CA GLU A 3 4.71 -21.98 -26.45
C GLU A 3 3.89 -22.67 -25.35
N ASN A 4 4.17 -22.33 -24.08
CA ASN A 4 3.47 -22.94 -22.94
C ASN A 4 3.17 -21.98 -21.77
N VAL A 5 3.52 -20.70 -21.87
CA VAL A 5 3.32 -19.72 -20.79
C VAL A 5 1.92 -19.10 -20.86
N ALA A 6 1.45 -18.75 -22.07
CA ALA A 6 0.14 -18.13 -22.24
C ALA A 6 -1.05 -19.08 -21.97
N ARG A 7 -0.85 -20.39 -22.19
CA ARG A 7 -1.82 -21.44 -21.84
C ARG A 7 -2.04 -21.49 -20.31
N LYS A 8 -0.99 -21.25 -19.50
CA LYS A 8 -1.07 -21.27 -18.03
C LYS A 8 -1.80 -20.07 -17.42
N VAL A 9 -1.53 -18.85 -17.90
CA VAL A 9 -2.07 -17.64 -17.25
C VAL A 9 -3.58 -17.54 -17.37
N LYS A 10 -4.13 -17.85 -18.56
CA LYS A 10 -5.58 -17.83 -18.78
C LYS A 10 -6.31 -18.90 -17.97
N ASP A 11 -5.75 -20.10 -17.90
CA ASP A 11 -6.32 -21.20 -17.11
C ASP A 11 -6.27 -20.90 -15.60
N GLN A 12 -5.17 -20.32 -15.11
CA GLN A 12 -5.04 -19.88 -13.71
C GLN A 12 -6.01 -18.74 -13.37
N ALA A 13 -6.18 -17.76 -14.26
CA ALA A 13 -7.15 -16.69 -14.06
C ALA A 13 -8.58 -17.25 -14.02
N ARG A 14 -8.89 -18.25 -14.85
CA ARG A 14 -10.18 -18.94 -14.81
C ARG A 14 -10.41 -19.66 -13.49
N GLU A 15 -9.41 -20.37 -12.97
CA GLU A 15 -9.47 -21.03 -11.66
C GLU A 15 -9.71 -20.02 -10.52
N VAL A 16 -9.06 -18.85 -10.57
CA VAL A 16 -9.36 -17.74 -9.62
C VAL A 16 -10.84 -17.39 -9.67
N ILE A 17 -11.37 -17.13 -10.87
CA ILE A 17 -12.75 -16.68 -11.06
C ILE A 17 -13.74 -17.76 -10.62
N GLU A 18 -13.47 -19.04 -10.90
CA GLU A 18 -14.34 -20.17 -10.50
C GLU A 18 -14.42 -20.37 -8.99
N HIS A 19 -13.44 -19.88 -8.22
CA HIS A 19 -13.39 -20.00 -6.75
C HIS A 19 -13.92 -18.76 -6.01
N LEU A 20 -14.16 -17.65 -6.72
CA LEU A 20 -14.69 -16.44 -6.12
C LEU A 20 -16.20 -16.60 -5.83
N PRO A 21 -16.71 -15.94 -4.77
CA PRO A 21 -18.14 -15.91 -4.50
C PRO A 21 -18.88 -15.09 -5.58
N GLU A 22 -20.17 -15.38 -5.76
CA GLU A 22 -20.99 -14.74 -6.82
C GLU A 22 -21.15 -13.22 -6.65
N ASP A 23 -20.96 -12.71 -5.43
CA ASP A 23 -20.96 -11.28 -5.10
C ASP A 23 -19.58 -10.61 -5.20
N ALA A 24 -18.55 -11.35 -5.64
CA ALA A 24 -17.21 -10.82 -5.83
C ALA A 24 -17.17 -9.68 -6.85
N GLY A 25 -16.50 -8.60 -6.47
CA GLY A 25 -16.25 -7.44 -7.32
C GLY A 25 -14.94 -7.53 -8.09
N TRP A 26 -14.68 -6.49 -8.87
CA TRP A 26 -13.40 -6.34 -9.57
C TRP A 26 -12.21 -6.27 -8.63
N ASP A 27 -12.38 -5.67 -7.45
CA ASP A 27 -11.33 -5.58 -6.43
C ASP A 27 -10.92 -6.95 -5.89
N ASP A 28 -11.87 -7.88 -5.70
CA ASP A 28 -11.60 -9.23 -5.22
C ASP A 28 -10.81 -10.05 -6.26
N ILE A 29 -11.18 -9.93 -7.54
CA ILE A 29 -10.47 -10.55 -8.66
C ILE A 29 -9.02 -10.05 -8.72
N LEU A 30 -8.83 -8.73 -8.63
CA LEU A 30 -7.50 -8.11 -8.66
C LEU A 30 -6.67 -8.52 -7.45
N TYR A 31 -7.27 -8.56 -6.27
CA TYR A 31 -6.62 -8.98 -5.04
C TYR A 31 -6.10 -10.41 -5.14
N GLU A 32 -6.94 -11.36 -5.56
CA GLU A 32 -6.54 -12.76 -5.73
C GLU A 32 -5.38 -12.93 -6.71
N ILE A 33 -5.43 -12.23 -7.85
CA ILE A 33 -4.34 -12.25 -8.84
C ILE A 33 -3.04 -11.68 -8.23
N TYR A 34 -3.13 -10.57 -7.50
CA TYR A 34 -1.99 -9.93 -6.87
C TYR A 34 -1.33 -10.82 -5.81
N VAL A 35 -2.12 -11.42 -4.93
CA VAL A 35 -1.62 -12.32 -3.88
C VAL A 35 -0.89 -13.52 -4.49
N ARG A 36 -1.47 -14.16 -5.50
CA ARG A 36 -0.83 -15.30 -6.18
C ARG A 36 0.51 -14.92 -6.81
N GLN A 37 0.60 -13.74 -7.44
CA GLN A 37 1.86 -13.23 -7.97
C GLN A 37 2.88 -13.00 -6.86
N LYS A 38 2.49 -12.33 -5.77
CA LYS A 38 3.40 -12.04 -4.64
C LYS A 38 3.92 -13.30 -3.95
N VAL A 39 3.09 -14.32 -3.80
CA VAL A 39 3.51 -15.63 -3.26
C VAL A 39 4.50 -16.32 -4.21
N SER A 40 4.24 -16.29 -5.52
CA SER A 40 5.14 -16.86 -6.52
C SER A 40 6.50 -16.15 -6.53
N GLU A 41 6.50 -14.81 -6.49
CA GLU A 41 7.71 -14.00 -6.36
C GLU A 41 8.46 -14.30 -5.06
N GLY A 42 7.75 -14.32 -3.93
CA GLY A 42 8.35 -14.60 -2.62
C GLY A 42 8.93 -16.01 -2.51
N LEU A 43 8.29 -17.01 -3.12
CA LEU A 43 8.83 -18.37 -3.18
C LEU A 43 10.12 -18.42 -4.02
N GLU A 44 10.17 -17.67 -5.12
CA GLU A 44 11.37 -17.56 -5.94
C GLU A 44 12.50 -16.84 -5.21
N ASP A 45 12.19 -15.75 -4.50
CA ASP A 45 13.14 -15.02 -3.67
C ASP A 45 13.70 -15.90 -2.54
N ALA A 46 12.84 -16.70 -1.90
CA ALA A 46 13.25 -17.69 -0.90
C ALA A 46 14.19 -18.75 -1.50
N ARG A 47 13.86 -19.28 -2.69
CA ARG A 47 14.74 -20.23 -3.40
C ARG A 47 16.10 -19.63 -3.77
N GLN A 48 16.11 -18.35 -4.13
CA GLN A 48 17.33 -17.65 -4.55
C GLN A 48 18.10 -17.03 -3.36
N GLY A 49 17.67 -17.27 -2.12
CA GLY A 49 18.32 -16.75 -0.92
C GLY A 49 18.19 -15.22 -0.77
N ARG A 50 17.29 -14.58 -1.53
CA ARG A 50 16.91 -13.16 -1.37
C ARG A 50 15.92 -12.99 -0.21
N VAL A 51 16.26 -13.55 0.93
CA VAL A 51 15.49 -13.42 2.16
C VAL A 51 16.36 -12.72 3.19
N VAL A 52 15.72 -11.89 3.99
CA VAL A 52 16.33 -11.19 5.11
C VAL A 52 15.66 -11.67 6.38
N SER A 53 16.42 -11.80 7.46
CA SER A 53 15.88 -12.14 8.77
C SER A 53 14.99 -10.99 9.30
N HIS A 54 14.18 -11.30 10.31
CA HIS A 54 13.32 -10.30 10.95
C HIS A 54 14.13 -9.14 11.52
N GLU A 55 15.28 -9.44 12.14
CA GLU A 55 16.19 -8.44 12.71
C GLU A 55 16.78 -7.52 11.63
N GLU A 56 17.19 -8.08 10.48
CA GLU A 56 17.68 -7.31 9.33
C GLU A 56 16.59 -6.42 8.72
N LEU A 57 15.33 -6.87 8.68
CA LEU A 57 14.19 -6.07 8.20
C LEU A 57 13.90 -4.87 9.10
N VAL A 58 13.92 -5.07 10.42
CA VAL A 58 13.71 -4.02 11.43
C VAL A 58 14.79 -2.96 11.30
N ALA A 59 16.07 -3.38 11.21
CA ALA A 59 17.20 -2.48 11.02
C ALA A 59 17.12 -1.70 9.70
N LEU A 60 16.75 -2.35 8.59
CA LEU A 60 16.60 -1.70 7.28
C LEU A 60 15.45 -0.68 7.26
N ARG A 61 14.36 -0.96 7.99
CA ARG A 61 13.15 -0.13 8.00
C ARG A 61 13.31 1.13 8.87
N GLY A 62 14.43 1.30 9.57
CA GLY A 62 14.67 2.47 10.42
C GLY A 62 13.60 2.63 11.49
N VAL A 63 13.03 1.52 11.96
CA VAL A 63 12.26 1.52 13.20
C VAL A 63 13.30 1.51 14.32
N ASP A 64 13.72 2.71 14.71
CA ASP A 64 14.47 2.89 15.95
C ASP A 64 13.61 2.31 17.09
N GLU A 65 13.91 1.08 17.54
CA GLU A 65 13.20 0.47 18.67
C GLU A 65 13.37 1.30 19.95
N ASP A 66 14.43 2.13 20.00
CA ASP A 66 14.73 3.11 21.05
C ASP A 66 13.98 4.45 20.87
N ARG A 67 13.23 4.65 19.77
CA ARG A 67 12.44 5.87 19.60
C ARG A 67 11.22 5.82 20.49
N ASP A 68 11.19 6.71 21.48
CA ASP A 68 10.07 6.90 22.39
C ASP A 68 8.76 7.02 21.59
N PRO A 69 7.74 6.16 21.85
CA PRO A 69 6.43 6.25 21.24
C PRO A 69 5.78 7.64 21.36
N GLY A 70 6.20 8.46 22.32
CA GLY A 70 5.80 9.86 22.50
C GLY A 70 6.35 10.84 21.45
N ASP A 71 7.37 10.46 20.68
CA ASP A 71 8.01 11.30 19.64
C ASP A 71 7.44 11.05 18.24
N ARG A 72 6.27 10.38 18.17
CA ARG A 72 5.47 10.35 16.95
C ARG A 72 4.81 11.73 16.81
N PRO A 73 4.97 12.43 15.68
CA PRO A 73 4.13 13.59 15.43
C PRO A 73 2.68 13.13 15.49
N GLY A 74 1.90 13.72 16.40
CA GLY A 74 0.46 13.47 16.47
C GLY A 74 -0.19 13.79 15.12
N PRO A 75 -1.40 13.26 14.83
CA PRO A 75 -2.12 13.59 13.60
C PRO A 75 -2.39 15.10 13.46
N ASP A 76 -2.29 15.83 14.56
CA ASP A 76 -2.63 17.24 14.68
C ASP A 76 -1.38 18.13 14.66
N GLY A 77 -0.68 18.13 13.53
CA GLY A 77 0.27 19.18 13.18
C GLY A 77 -0.39 20.54 12.88
N VAL A 78 -1.53 20.86 13.51
CA VAL A 78 -2.09 22.22 13.50
C VAL A 78 -1.44 23.01 14.61
N VAL A 79 -0.28 23.60 14.30
CA VAL A 79 0.31 24.64 15.13
C VAL A 79 -0.73 25.75 15.27
N GLY A 80 -1.16 26.00 16.51
CA GLY A 80 -2.02 27.13 16.85
C GLY A 80 -1.34 28.44 16.47
N GLY A 81 -1.62 28.91 15.26
CA GLY A 81 -1.57 30.30 14.88
C GLY A 81 -3.00 30.72 14.58
N GLU A 82 -3.50 31.72 15.29
CA GLU A 82 -4.73 32.42 14.93
C GLU A 82 -4.70 32.73 13.42
N PRO A 83 -5.70 32.34 12.61
CA PRO A 83 -5.72 32.73 11.20
C PRO A 83 -5.74 34.25 11.13
N ALA A 84 -4.74 34.81 10.45
CA ALA A 84 -4.60 36.25 10.26
C ALA A 84 -5.91 36.84 9.72
N ASP A 85 -6.61 37.55 10.61
CA ASP A 85 -7.56 38.64 10.38
C ASP A 85 -8.06 38.79 8.93
N LEU A 86 -8.93 37.88 8.49
CA LEU A 86 -9.76 38.09 7.31
C LEU A 86 -10.98 38.95 7.69
N ARG A 87 -10.72 40.16 8.19
CA ARG A 87 -11.75 41.20 8.19
C ARG A 87 -12.08 41.51 6.73
N PRO A 88 -13.33 41.37 6.29
CA PRO A 88 -13.71 41.78 4.96
C PRO A 88 -13.46 43.29 4.87
N ARG A 89 -12.58 43.70 3.96
CA ARG A 89 -12.59 45.09 3.49
C ARG A 89 -13.86 45.27 2.67
N ILE A 90 -14.96 45.52 3.36
CA ILE A 90 -16.06 46.32 2.83
C ILE A 90 -15.46 47.70 2.51
N ALA A 91 -14.88 47.82 1.32
CA ALA A 91 -14.63 49.11 0.73
C ALA A 91 -16.00 49.72 0.45
N GLN A 92 -16.41 50.59 1.37
CA GLN A 92 -17.43 51.58 1.10
C GLN A 92 -17.08 52.28 -0.22
N GLY A 93 -18.08 52.44 -1.10
CA GLY A 93 -18.04 53.48 -2.13
C GLY A 93 -17.81 54.85 -1.45
N PRO A 94 -17.26 55.83 -2.18
CA PRO A 94 -18.08 56.67 -3.06
C PRO A 94 -17.31 57.09 -4.34
N SER A 95 -17.87 57.70 -5.39
CA SER A 95 -19.01 58.59 -5.58
C SER A 95 -19.62 58.38 -6.97
#